data_AF-A0A2L2Z8D6-F1
#
_entry.id   AF-A0A2L2Z8D6-F1
#
_cell.length_a   1.000
_cell.length_b   1.000
_cell.length_c   1.000
_cell.angle_alpha   90.00
_cell.angle_beta   90.00
_cell.angle_gamma   90.00
#
_symmetry.space_group_name_H-M   'P 1'
#
loop_
_entity.id
_entity.type
_entity.pdbx_description
1 polymer ?
#
loop_
_entity_poly.entity_id
_entity_poly.type
_entity_poly.pdbx_seq_one_letter_code
_entity_poly.pdbx_strand_id
1 'polypeptide(L)' 'MESCGIHEATYNSIMKCDSYIRKDLNANTAFSGGTTMYPGFAERMQNEITSLAPSTIKIKIIAPPERFRRPEALLQPSF' A
#
# COMPACT_ATOMS: atom_id res chain seq x y z
N MET A 1 0.21 -11.78 -22.64
CA MET A 1 1.07 -11.08 -21.67
C MET A 1 0.52 -11.43 -20.30
N GLU A 2 1.16 -12.35 -19.58
CA GLU A 2 0.73 -12.71 -18.23
C GLU A 2 1.13 -11.56 -17.31
N SER A 3 0.16 -10.80 -16.81
CA SER A 3 0.45 -9.74 -15.83
C SER A 3 0.72 -10.42 -14.50
N CYS A 4 1.93 -10.27 -13.96
CA CYS A 4 2.23 -10.80 -12.64
C CYS A 4 1.32 -10.17 -11.58
N GLY A 5 1.15 -10.86 -10.45
CA GLY A 5 0.36 -10.34 -9.33
C GLY A 5 0.84 -8.97 -8.88
N ILE A 6 -0.06 -8.15 -8.34
CA ILE A 6 0.28 -6.81 -7.86
C ILE A 6 1.41 -6.82 -6.82
N HIS A 7 1.47 -7.85 -5.97
CA HIS A 7 2.54 -8.04 -4.99
C HIS A 7 3.91 -8.19 -5.67
N GLU A 8 3.96 -8.97 -6.75
CA GLU A 8 5.19 -9.25 -7.49
C GLU A 8 5.60 -8.04 -8.34
N ALA A 9 4.64 -7.33 -8.92
CA ALA A 9 4.89 -6.11 -9.68
C ALA A 9 5.49 -5.02 -8.77
N THR A 10 4.95 -4.86 -7.56
CA THR A 10 5.48 -3.94 -6.55
C THR A 10 6.86 -4.38 -6.10
N TYR A 11 7.05 -5.66 -5.75
CA TYR A 11 8.35 -6.18 -5.31
C TYR A 11 9.44 -6.04 -6.37
N ASN A 12 9.16 -6.41 -7.61
CA ASN A 12 10.09 -6.28 -8.74
C ASN A 12 10.48 -4.82 -9.00
N SER A 13 9.53 -3.90 -8.83
CA SER A 13 9.81 -2.46 -8.94
C SER A 13 10.76 -1.99 -7.84
N ILE A 14 10.56 -2.44 -6.60
CA ILE A 14 11.44 -2.12 -5.47
C ILE A 14 12.82 -2.77 -5.62
N MET A 15 12.91 -3.99 -6.18
CA MET A 15 14.19 -4.63 -6.49
C MET A 15 14.98 -3.91 -7.58
N LYS A 16 14.32 -3.23 -8.52
CA LYS A 16 15.00 -2.38 -9.50
C LYS A 16 15.53 -1.08 -8.90
N CYS A 17 15.00 -0.66 -7.76
CA CYS A 17 15.50 0.50 -7.02
C CYS A 17 16.79 0.18 -6.25
N ASP A 18 17.52 1.24 -5.88
CA ASP A 18 18.75 1.16 -5.09
C ASP A 18 18.50 0.50 -3.73
N SER A 19 19.39 -0.43 -3.36
CA SER A 19 19.37 -1.15 -2.09
C SER A 19 19.21 -0.27 -0.85
N TYR A 20 19.71 0.97 -0.86
CA TYR A 20 19.61 1.90 0.25
C TYR A 20 18.16 2.37 0.49
N ILE A 21 17.43 2.68 -0.59
CA ILE A 21 16.05 3.20 -0.50
C ILE A 21 15.00 2.11 -0.37
N ARG A 22 15.33 0.83 -0.64
CA ARG A 22 14.37 -0.29 -0.53
C ARG A 22 13.71 -0.38 0.84
N LYS A 23 14.45 -0.06 1.91
CA LYS A 23 13.91 -0.06 3.27
C LYS A 23 12.84 1.02 3.46
N ASP A 24 13.11 2.21 2.93
CA ASP A 24 12.19 3.35 3.03
C ASP A 24 10.95 3.15 2.16
N LEU A 25 11.12 2.65 0.93
CA LEU A 25 10.02 2.36 0.00
C LEU A 25 9.03 1.33 0.57
N ASN A 26 9.53 0.27 1.19
CA ASN A 26 8.67 -0.75 1.82
C ASN A 26 7.98 -0.24 3.10
N ALA A 27 8.59 0.72 3.81
CA ALA A 27 8.00 1.34 5.00
C ALA A 27 6.96 2.42 4.66
N ASN A 28 7.04 3.01 3.47
CA ASN A 28 6.21 4.13 3.02
C ASN A 28 5.30 3.76 1.83
N THR A 29 4.85 2.50 1.76
CA THR A 29 3.95 2.07 0.68
C THR A 29 2.51 2.51 0.98
N ALA A 30 2.01 3.47 0.22
CA ALA A 30 0.62 3.91 0.25
C ALA A 30 -0.11 3.40 -0.99
N PHE A 31 -1.36 2.99 -0.83
CA PHE A 31 -2.23 2.67 -1.95
C PHE A 31 -3.30 3.73 -2.13
N SER A 32 -3.66 4.00 -3.38
CA SER A 32 -4.73 4.91 -3.75
C SER A 32 -5.66 4.22 -4.75
N GLY A 33 -6.96 4.49 -4.64
CA GLY A 33 -7.97 4.00 -5.59
C GLY A 33 -9.05 3.12 -4.96
N GLY A 34 -10.21 3.03 -5.60
CA GLY A 34 -11.40 2.36 -5.06
C GLY A 34 -11.21 0.86 -4.82
N THR A 35 -10.39 0.18 -5.62
CA THR A 35 -10.09 -1.25 -5.48
C THR A 35 -9.25 -1.58 -4.24
N THR A 36 -8.65 -0.57 -3.63
CA THR A 36 -7.82 -0.71 -2.43
C THR A 36 -8.61 -0.41 -1.15
N MET A 37 -9.90 -0.05 -1.29
CA MET A 37 -10.85 0.13 -0.18
C MET A 37 -11.56 -1.18 0.21
N TYR A 38 -11.29 -2.30 -0.46
CA TYR A 38 -11.80 -3.59 -0.01
C TYR A 38 -11.29 -3.91 1.41
N PRO A 39 -12.18 -4.34 2.33
CA PRO A 39 -11.78 -4.70 3.68
C PRO A 39 -10.75 -5.83 3.62
N GLY A 40 -9.65 -5.70 4.38
CA GLY A 40 -8.57 -6.68 4.41
C GLY A 40 -7.58 -6.62 3.23
N PHE A 41 -7.76 -5.73 2.25
CA PHE A 41 -6.81 -5.61 1.13
C PHE A 41 -5.41 -5.16 1.59
N ALA A 42 -5.34 -4.18 2.49
CA ALA A 42 -4.08 -3.69 3.03
C ALA A 42 -3.33 -4.78 3.81
N GLU A 43 -4.05 -5.56 4.63
CA GLU A 43 -3.48 -6.67 5.40
C GLU A 43 -2.98 -7.78 4.48
N ARG A 44 -3.77 -8.17 3.47
CA ARG A 44 -3.33 -9.14 2.45
C ARG A 44 -2.07 -8.69 1.73
N MET A 45 -2.02 -7.43 1.27
CA MET A 45 -0.84 -6.89 0.60
C MET A 45 0.39 -6.87 1.51
N GLN A 46 0.20 -6.56 2.79
CA GLN A 46 1.30 -6.57 3.76
C GLN A 46 1.85 -7.99 3.94
N ASN A 47 0.97 -8.99 4.06
CA ASN A 47 1.38 -10.39 4.18
C ASN A 47 2.10 -10.91 2.93
N GLU A 48 1.60 -10.61 1.73
CA GLU A 48 2.21 -11.05 0.46
C GLU A 48 3.60 -10.44 0.26
N ILE A 49 3.75 -9.14 0.54
CA ILE A 49 5.05 -8.46 0.45
C ILE A 49 6.01 -8.98 1.55
N THR A 50 5.50 -9.28 2.75
CA THR A 50 6.31 -9.85 3.85
C THR A 50 6.75 -11.28 3.54
N SER A 51 5.96 -12.04 2.78
CA SER A 51 6.33 -13.38 2.32
C SER A 51 7.48 -13.34 1.30
N LEU A 52 7.51 -12.31 0.44
CA LEU A 52 8.52 -12.13 -0.61
C LEU A 52 9.79 -11.40 -0.13
N ALA A 53 9.67 -10.50 0.84
CA ALA A 53 10.79 -9.73 1.36
C ALA A 53 11.34 -10.37 2.65
N PRO A 54 12.67 -10.46 2.82
CA PRO A 54 13.25 -10.94 4.06
C PRO A 54 12.90 -10.01 5.24
N SER A 55 12.71 -10.60 6.42
CA SER A 55 12.27 -9.96 7.68
C SER A 55 13.16 -8.81 8.20
N THR A 56 14.26 -8.52 7.51
CA THR A 56 15.13 -7.35 7.72
C THR A 56 14.43 -6.02 7.36
N ILE A 57 13.34 -6.07 6.60
CA ILE A 57 12.64 -4.88 6.08
C ILE A 57 11.31 -4.70 6.82
N LYS A 58 11.12 -3.55 7.47
CA LYS A 58 9.85 -3.18 8.09
C LYS A 58 8.87 -2.72 7.00
N ILE A 59 7.91 -3.57 6.66
CA ILE A 59 6.86 -3.24 5.70
C ILE A 59 5.72 -2.56 6.45
N LYS A 60 5.41 -1.32 6.05
CA LYS A 60 4.29 -0.55 6.59
C LYS A 60 3.42 -0.10 5.44
N ILE A 61 2.19 -0.58 5.44
CA ILE A 61 1.19 -0.17 4.45
C ILE A 61 0.37 0.96 5.06
N ILE A 62 0.55 2.15 4.50
CA ILE A 62 -0.15 3.36 4.95
C ILE A 62 -1.48 3.40 4.19
N ALA A 63 -2.53 2.98 4.88
CA ALA A 63 -3.90 3.07 4.39
C ALA A 63 -4.70 4.06 5.23
N PRO A 64 -4.62 5.37 4.93
CA PRO A 64 -5.45 6.34 5.61
C PRO A 64 -6.92 6.04 5.28
N PRO A 65 -7.84 6.11 6.26
CA PRO A 65 -9.27 5.94 6.02
C PRO A 65 -9.85 7.07 5.13
N GLU A 66 -9.11 8.17 4.96
CA GLU A 66 -9.44 9.32 4.10
C GLU A 66 -9.30 9.06 2.58
N ARG A 67 -9.19 7.79 2.17
CA ARG A 67 -9.10 7.37 0.74
C ARG A 67 -10.31 7.79 -0.10
N PHE A 68 -11.44 8.07 0.54
CA PHE A 68 -12.58 8.70 -0.08
C PHE A 68 -12.38 10.21 -0.01
N ARG A 69 -11.91 10.85 -1.09
CA ARG A 69 -12.04 12.30 -1.19
C ARG A 69 -13.52 12.64 -1.33
N ARG A 70 -14.20 12.75 -0.21
CA ARG A 70 -15.14 13.83 0.04
C ARG A 70 -14.82 14.34 1.44
N PRO A 71 -14.35 15.59 1.61
CA PRO A 71 -14.32 16.18 2.94
C PRO A 71 -15.76 16.20 3.44
N GLU A 72 -16.11 15.29 4.35
CA GLU A 72 -17.29 15.36 5.20
C GLU A 72 -17.10 16.43 6.29
N ALA A 73 -16.42 17.52 5.93
CA ALA A 73 -16.28 18.74 6.72
C ALA A 73 -17.23 19.85 6.21
N LEU A 74 -18.12 19.54 5.25
CA LEU A 74 -19.15 20.46 4.73
C LEU A 74 -20.60 19.98 4.95
N LEU A 75 -20.83 19.00 5.83
CA LEU A 75 -22.19 18.66 6.26
C LEU A 75 -22.27 18.48 7.77
N GLN A 76 -21.83 19.50 8.51
CA GLN A 76 -22.46 19.77 9.80
C GLN A 76 -23.84 20.36 9.48
N PRO A 77 -24.96 19.75 9.89
CA PRO A 77 -26.24 20.41 9.81
C PRO A 77 -26.22 21.55 10.84
N SER A 78 -26.00 22.78 10.37
CA SER A 78 -26.33 23.97 11.15
C SER A 78 -27.86 23.97 11.34
N PHE A 79 -28.28 23.71 12.58
CA PHE A 79 -29.59 24.13 13.08
C PHE A 79 -29.77 25.64 12.92
#